data_AF-T0ZW07-F1
#
_entry.id   AF-T0ZW07-F1
#
_cell.length_a   1.000
_cell.length_b   1.000
_cell.length_c   1.000
_cell.angle_alpha   90.00
_cell.angle_beta   90.00
_cell.angle_gamma   90.00
#
_symmetry.space_group_name_H-M   'P 1'
#
loop_
_entity.id
_entity.type
_entity.pdbx_description
1 polymer ?
#
loop_
_entity_poly.entity_id
_entity_poly.type
_entity_poly.pdbx_seq_one_letter_code
_entity_poly.pdbx_strand_id
1 'polypeptide(L)'
;SLADSLGELQRGIENVEFATYVPQLLKGEHSRGVGPGIDTWSEFQPLGVCAGITPFNFPAMVPLWMWPMAVACGNTFVLKPSERDPSAALYVAELAHKAGLPAGVLNVVNGDKEAVDALLADPRVQAVSFVGSTPIAEYVYARGCAQGKRVQALGGAKNHAVVMPDADLAGDRALAHR
;
A
#
# COMPACT_ATOMS: atom_id res chain seq x y z
N SER A 1 -17.00 3.86 -14.09
CA SER A 1 -17.23 3.43 -15.50
C SER A 1 -16.14 2.43 -15.88
N LEU A 2 -16.26 1.74 -17.04
CA LEU A 2 -15.16 0.87 -17.49
C LEU A 2 -13.86 1.65 -17.70
N ALA A 3 -13.95 2.89 -18.19
CA ALA A 3 -12.79 3.77 -18.35
C ALA A 3 -12.11 4.08 -17.00
N ASP A 4 -12.90 4.37 -15.95
CA ASP A 4 -12.35 4.61 -14.61
C ASP A 4 -11.68 3.35 -14.04
N SER A 5 -12.28 2.17 -14.24
CA SER A 5 -11.70 0.89 -13.80
C SER A 5 -10.39 0.55 -14.52
N LEU A 6 -10.28 0.88 -15.82
CA LEU A 6 -9.02 0.74 -16.55
C LEU A 6 -7.97 1.73 -16.04
N GLY A 7 -8.36 2.97 -15.75
CA GLY A 7 -7.48 3.97 -15.15
C GLY A 7 -6.98 3.56 -13.77
N GLU A 8 -7.86 3.00 -12.93
CA GLU A 8 -7.49 2.43 -11.64
C GLU A 8 -6.46 1.29 -11.81
N LEU A 9 -6.75 0.32 -12.68
CA LEU A 9 -5.85 -0.82 -12.89
C LEU A 9 -4.49 -0.36 -13.42
N GLN A 10 -4.47 0.62 -14.34
CA GLN A 10 -3.22 1.20 -14.86
C GLN A 10 -2.37 1.77 -13.74
N ARG A 11 -2.97 2.53 -12.81
CA ARG A 11 -2.26 3.01 -11.60
C ARG A 11 -1.78 1.86 -10.71
N GLY A 12 -2.56 0.78 -10.60
CA GLY A 12 -2.15 -0.44 -9.91
C GLY A 12 -0.90 -1.07 -10.54
N ILE A 13 -0.84 -1.15 -11.87
CA ILE A 13 0.31 -1.68 -12.62
C ILE A 13 1.55 -0.82 -12.39
N GLU A 14 1.42 0.52 -12.42
CA GLU A 14 2.54 1.44 -12.11
C GLU A 14 3.16 1.16 -10.72
N ASN A 15 2.35 0.77 -9.72
CA ASN A 15 2.87 0.38 -8.41
C ASN A 15 3.69 -0.92 -8.45
N VAL A 16 3.24 -1.90 -9.25
CA VAL A 16 3.98 -3.16 -9.44
C VAL A 16 5.28 -2.91 -10.19
N GLU A 17 5.25 -2.10 -11.25
CA GLU A 17 6.44 -1.68 -12.00
C GLU A 17 7.48 -1.05 -11.07
N PHE A 18 7.05 -0.12 -10.21
CA PHE A 18 7.93 0.50 -9.23
C PHE A 18 8.51 -0.52 -8.23
N ALA A 19 7.70 -1.48 -7.76
CA ALA A 19 8.15 -2.53 -6.85
C ALA A 19 9.24 -3.45 -7.46
N THR A 20 9.31 -3.59 -8.79
CA THR A 20 10.40 -4.35 -9.43
C THR A 20 11.79 -3.74 -9.22
N TYR A 21 11.85 -2.45 -8.87
CA TYR A 21 13.10 -1.73 -8.64
C TYR A 21 13.64 -1.84 -7.20
N VAL A 22 12.93 -2.53 -6.30
CA VAL A 22 13.29 -2.67 -4.88
C VAL A 22 14.73 -3.16 -4.62
N PRO A 23 15.33 -4.09 -5.38
CA PRO A 23 16.73 -4.48 -5.17
C PRO A 23 17.72 -3.31 -5.24
N GLN A 24 17.39 -2.26 -6.01
CA GLN A 24 18.19 -1.04 -6.06
C GLN A 24 17.85 -0.08 -4.90
N LEU A 25 16.58 -0.03 -4.48
CA LEU A 25 16.12 0.82 -3.38
C LEU A 25 16.64 0.38 -2.01
N LEU A 26 16.91 -0.92 -1.80
CA LEU A 26 17.34 -1.49 -0.52
C LEU A 26 18.86 -1.56 -0.32
N LYS A 27 19.64 -0.93 -1.18
CA LYS A 27 21.09 -0.86 -0.99
C LYS A 27 21.42 -0.05 0.25
N GLY A 28 22.05 -0.70 1.23
CA GLY A 28 22.64 -0.04 2.38
C GLY A 28 24.00 0.58 2.07
N GLU A 29 24.67 1.06 3.11
CA GLU A 29 25.96 1.71 3.02
C GLU A 29 27.04 0.82 3.64
N HIS A 30 28.28 0.89 3.14
CA HIS A 30 29.42 0.18 3.71
C HIS A 30 30.61 1.14 3.83
N SER A 31 31.18 1.22 5.03
CA SER A 31 32.35 2.06 5.34
C SER A 31 33.46 1.21 5.93
N ARG A 32 34.60 1.21 5.25
CA ARG A 32 35.79 0.46 5.65
C ARG A 32 36.69 1.33 6.53
N GLY A 33 37.24 0.78 7.60
CA GLY A 33 38.24 1.46 8.42
C GLY A 33 37.72 2.69 9.16
N VAL A 34 36.47 2.64 9.65
CA VAL A 34 35.93 3.70 10.54
C VAL A 34 36.69 3.77 11.87
N GLY A 35 37.39 2.70 12.22
CA GLY A 35 38.44 2.63 13.24
C GLY A 35 39.50 1.58 12.87
N PRO A 36 40.60 1.46 13.63
CA PRO A 36 41.65 0.48 13.35
C PRO A 36 41.10 -0.95 13.34
N GLY A 37 41.04 -1.58 12.16
CA GLY A 37 40.50 -2.94 11.99
C GLY A 37 38.99 -3.05 12.13
N ILE A 38 38.24 -1.95 12.04
CA ILE A 38 36.78 -1.92 12.19
C ILE A 38 36.12 -1.41 10.91
N ASP A 39 35.26 -2.24 10.34
CA ASP A 39 34.37 -1.91 9.24
C ASP A 39 32.92 -1.81 9.77
N THR A 40 32.09 -1.00 9.12
CA THR A 40 30.68 -0.82 9.46
C THR A 40 29.83 -0.82 8.22
N TRP A 41 28.61 -1.33 8.32
CA TRP A 41 27.63 -1.27 7.25
C TRP A 41 26.21 -1.13 7.81
N SER A 42 25.29 -0.71 6.94
CA SER A 42 23.86 -0.63 7.23
C SER A 42 23.08 -1.52 6.27
N GLU A 43 21.93 -2.01 6.72
CA GLU A 43 21.06 -2.90 5.93
C GLU A 43 19.60 -2.53 6.14
N PHE A 44 18.79 -2.74 5.10
CA PHE A 44 17.34 -2.65 5.15
C PHE A 44 16.74 -4.05 5.09
N GLN A 45 16.48 -4.62 6.26
CA GLN A 45 15.90 -5.96 6.38
C GLN A 45 14.35 -5.92 6.43
N PRO A 46 13.65 -6.95 5.93
CA PRO A 46 12.21 -7.07 6.09
C PRO A 46 11.80 -7.17 7.56
N LEU A 47 10.56 -6.78 7.86
CA LEU A 47 9.99 -6.87 9.19
C LEU A 47 9.46 -8.27 9.50
N GLY A 48 8.87 -8.95 8.51
CA GLY A 48 8.25 -10.27 8.69
C GLY A 48 6.86 -10.35 8.04
N VAL A 49 5.83 -10.61 8.84
CA VAL A 49 4.44 -10.61 8.35
C VAL A 49 3.85 -9.20 8.43
N CYS A 50 3.37 -8.70 7.29
CA CYS A 50 2.66 -7.42 7.19
C CYS A 50 1.19 -7.66 6.82
N ALA A 51 0.30 -6.75 7.23
CA ALA A 51 -1.12 -6.82 6.89
C ALA A 51 -1.59 -5.56 6.17
N GLY A 52 -2.49 -5.73 5.20
CA GLY A 52 -3.13 -4.64 4.46
C GLY A 52 -4.65 -4.73 4.57
N ILE A 53 -5.30 -3.62 4.92
CA ILE A 53 -6.75 -3.51 5.02
C ILE A 53 -7.21 -2.43 4.05
N THR A 54 -7.99 -2.79 3.03
CA THR A 54 -8.28 -1.91 1.88
C THR A 54 -9.76 -1.56 1.76
N PRO A 55 -10.09 -0.38 1.22
CA PRO A 55 -11.45 0.10 1.10
C PRO A 55 -12.13 -0.45 -0.18
N PHE A 56 -13.40 -0.09 -0.37
CA PHE A 56 -14.20 -0.52 -1.52
C PHE A 56 -13.94 0.29 -2.80
N ASN A 57 -13.53 1.55 -2.68
CA ASN A 57 -13.52 2.46 -3.83
C ASN A 57 -12.38 2.23 -4.83
N PHE A 58 -11.36 1.46 -4.45
CA PHE A 58 -10.22 1.09 -5.31
C PHE A 58 -9.79 -0.36 -5.04
N PRO A 59 -10.62 -1.36 -5.43
CA PRO A 59 -10.41 -2.75 -5.08
C PRO A 59 -9.23 -3.41 -5.83
N ALA A 60 -8.64 -2.75 -6.83
CA ALA A 60 -7.43 -3.20 -7.51
C ALA A 60 -6.22 -2.35 -7.11
N MET A 61 -6.31 -1.02 -7.23
CA MET A 61 -5.15 -0.13 -7.09
C MET A 61 -4.62 -0.07 -5.65
N VAL A 62 -5.48 0.05 -4.64
CA VAL A 62 -5.02 0.18 -3.25
C VAL A 62 -4.34 -1.10 -2.75
N PRO A 63 -4.85 -2.33 -3.00
CA PRO A 63 -4.09 -3.55 -2.74
C PRO A 63 -2.71 -3.57 -3.42
N LEU A 64 -2.64 -3.19 -4.69
CA LEU A 64 -1.40 -3.16 -5.48
C LEU A 64 -0.41 -2.08 -5.04
N TRP A 65 -0.86 -1.06 -4.30
CA TRP A 65 0.03 -0.11 -3.65
C TRP A 65 0.69 -0.68 -2.39
N MET A 66 0.08 -1.68 -1.74
CA MET A 66 0.56 -2.24 -0.48
C MET A 66 1.44 -3.49 -0.68
N TRP A 67 0.83 -4.58 -1.16
CA TRP A 67 1.48 -5.90 -1.09
C TRP A 67 2.69 -6.06 -2.02
N PRO A 68 2.72 -5.53 -3.26
CA PRO A 68 3.86 -5.73 -4.15
C PRO A 68 5.15 -5.16 -3.57
N MET A 69 5.08 -3.94 -3.02
CA MET A 69 6.23 -3.30 -2.36
C MET A 69 6.64 -4.06 -1.10
N ALA A 70 5.69 -4.44 -0.25
CA ALA A 70 5.99 -5.18 0.97
C ALA A 70 6.69 -6.53 0.68
N VAL A 71 6.17 -7.27 -0.31
CA VAL A 71 6.71 -8.56 -0.75
C VAL A 71 8.07 -8.41 -1.44
N ALA A 72 8.23 -7.42 -2.32
CA ALA A 72 9.51 -7.15 -2.97
C ALA A 72 10.59 -6.77 -1.95
N CYS A 73 10.22 -6.13 -0.84
CA CYS A 73 11.12 -5.87 0.29
C CYS A 73 11.41 -7.10 1.17
N GLY A 74 10.85 -8.28 0.84
CA GLY A 74 11.10 -9.54 1.55
C GLY A 74 10.10 -9.88 2.65
N ASN A 75 8.98 -9.17 2.77
CA ASN A 75 7.93 -9.49 3.74
C ASN A 75 6.95 -10.53 3.18
N THR A 76 6.20 -11.18 4.07
CA THR A 76 4.96 -11.87 3.69
C THR A 76 3.77 -10.97 3.99
N PHE A 77 2.65 -11.18 3.29
CA PHE A 77 1.53 -10.26 3.31
C PHE A 77 0.18 -10.97 3.52
N VAL A 78 -0.64 -10.41 4.41
CA VAL A 78 -2.04 -10.80 4.59
C VAL A 78 -2.93 -9.61 4.20
N LEU A 79 -3.66 -9.77 3.10
CA LEU A 79 -4.58 -8.77 2.57
C LEU A 79 -6.02 -9.07 3.02
N LYS A 80 -6.66 -8.08 3.65
CA LYS A 80 -8.09 -8.08 4.00
C LYS A 80 -8.80 -7.02 3.14
N PRO A 81 -9.31 -7.37 1.95
CA PRO A 81 -9.96 -6.41 1.06
C PRO A 81 -11.38 -6.09 1.50
N SER A 82 -11.97 -5.02 0.99
CA SER A 82 -13.39 -4.72 1.20
C SER A 82 -14.28 -5.92 0.87
N GLU A 83 -15.21 -6.25 1.76
CA GLU A 83 -16.18 -7.33 1.60
C GLU A 83 -17.25 -7.03 0.54
N ARG A 84 -17.34 -5.78 0.07
CA ARG A 84 -18.33 -5.33 -0.92
C ARG A 84 -17.96 -5.71 -2.36
N ASP A 85 -16.68 -5.81 -2.63
CA ASP A 85 -16.09 -5.95 -3.97
C ASP A 85 -14.74 -6.71 -3.97
N PRO A 86 -14.64 -7.87 -3.29
CA PRO A 86 -13.36 -8.54 -3.07
C PRO A 86 -12.79 -9.22 -4.32
N SER A 87 -13.62 -9.45 -5.35
CA SER A 87 -13.26 -10.29 -6.51
C SER A 87 -12.04 -9.79 -7.28
N ALA A 88 -11.84 -8.47 -7.39
CA ALA A 88 -10.69 -7.90 -8.09
C ALA A 88 -9.38 -8.23 -7.35
N ALA A 89 -9.33 -7.99 -6.04
CA ALA A 89 -8.18 -8.31 -5.20
C ALA A 89 -7.85 -9.81 -5.19
N LEU A 90 -8.88 -10.66 -5.12
CA LEU A 90 -8.72 -12.13 -5.19
C LEU A 90 -8.13 -12.57 -6.53
N TYR A 91 -8.64 -12.04 -7.64
CA TYR A 91 -8.17 -12.40 -8.97
C TYR A 91 -6.71 -11.95 -9.19
N VAL A 92 -6.35 -10.74 -8.75
CA VAL A 92 -4.97 -10.25 -8.80
C VAL A 92 -4.03 -11.13 -7.96
N ALA A 93 -4.46 -11.58 -6.78
CA ALA A 93 -3.66 -12.50 -5.96
C ALA A 93 -3.46 -13.87 -6.64
N GLU A 94 -4.48 -14.40 -7.32
CA GLU A 94 -4.35 -15.62 -8.14
C GLU A 94 -3.34 -15.43 -9.27
N LEU A 95 -3.38 -14.28 -9.95
CA LEU A 95 -2.39 -13.94 -10.98
C LEU A 95 -0.97 -13.84 -10.42
N ALA A 96 -0.79 -13.30 -9.22
CA ALA A 96 0.52 -13.26 -8.55
C ALA A 96 1.08 -14.67 -8.31
N HIS A 97 0.24 -15.62 -7.87
CA HIS A 97 0.64 -17.02 -7.74
C HIS A 97 0.97 -17.67 -9.10
N LYS A 98 0.17 -17.39 -10.14
CA LYS A 98 0.47 -17.85 -11.51
C LYS A 98 1.79 -17.27 -12.05
N ALA A 99 2.17 -16.07 -11.63
CA ALA A 99 3.45 -15.45 -11.96
C ALA A 99 4.64 -16.06 -11.21
N GLY A 100 4.41 -17.01 -10.29
CA GLY A 100 5.46 -17.74 -9.57
C GLY A 100 5.69 -17.27 -8.13
N LEU A 101 4.80 -16.44 -7.58
CA LEU A 101 4.91 -16.03 -6.17
C LEU A 101 4.74 -17.25 -5.24
N PRO A 102 5.71 -17.54 -4.34
CA PRO A 102 5.65 -18.72 -3.49
C PRO A 102 4.38 -18.77 -2.61
N ALA A 103 3.90 -19.99 -2.35
CA ALA A 103 2.74 -20.19 -1.49
C ALA A 103 2.98 -19.59 -0.09
N GLY A 104 1.96 -18.92 0.45
CA GLY A 104 2.02 -18.28 1.76
C GLY A 104 2.67 -16.88 1.79
N VAL A 105 3.31 -16.43 0.70
CA VAL A 105 3.90 -15.08 0.64
C VAL A 105 2.82 -14.00 0.53
N LEU A 106 1.79 -14.23 -0.28
CA LEU A 106 0.57 -13.41 -0.34
C LEU A 106 -0.61 -14.28 0.08
N ASN A 107 -1.38 -13.80 1.04
CA ASN A 107 -2.60 -14.45 1.51
C ASN A 107 -3.73 -13.44 1.47
N VAL A 108 -4.90 -13.83 0.99
CA VAL A 108 -6.10 -12.98 1.00
C VAL A 108 -7.12 -13.59 1.95
N VAL A 109 -7.55 -12.82 2.94
CA VAL A 109 -8.55 -13.23 3.93
C VAL A 109 -9.71 -12.24 3.87
N ASN A 110 -10.84 -12.69 3.34
CA ASN A 110 -12.08 -11.91 3.41
C ASN A 110 -12.65 -11.95 4.83
N GLY A 111 -13.40 -10.92 5.19
CA GLY A 111 -14.02 -10.81 6.50
C GLY A 111 -14.46 -9.38 6.76
N ASP A 112 -14.79 -9.08 8.01
CA ASP A 112 -15.23 -7.75 8.43
C ASP A 112 -14.33 -7.22 9.56
N LYS A 113 -14.92 -6.56 10.55
CA LYS A 113 -14.23 -6.10 11.76
C LYS A 113 -13.54 -7.24 12.51
N GLU A 114 -14.10 -8.45 12.57
CA GLU A 114 -13.49 -9.55 13.30
C GLU A 114 -12.13 -9.94 12.69
N ALA A 115 -12.05 -10.02 11.36
CA ALA A 115 -10.80 -10.27 10.65
C ALA A 115 -9.78 -9.15 10.86
N VAL A 116 -10.22 -7.89 10.87
CA VAL A 116 -9.36 -6.74 11.20
C VAL A 116 -8.82 -6.85 12.62
N ASP A 117 -9.68 -7.10 13.60
CA ASP A 117 -9.28 -7.19 15.01
C ASP A 117 -8.32 -8.36 15.26
N ALA A 118 -8.52 -9.49 14.58
CA ALA A 118 -7.60 -10.62 14.61
C ALA A 118 -6.19 -10.23 14.10
N LEU A 119 -6.11 -9.51 12.96
CA LEU A 119 -4.84 -9.02 12.42
C LEU A 119 -4.15 -8.02 13.36
N LEU A 120 -4.92 -7.16 14.02
CA LEU A 120 -4.38 -6.18 14.98
C LEU A 120 -3.90 -6.84 16.27
N ALA A 121 -4.53 -7.94 16.69
CA ALA A 121 -4.17 -8.66 17.91
C ALA A 121 -3.02 -9.64 17.72
N ASP A 122 -2.83 -10.20 16.52
CA ASP A 122 -1.80 -11.21 16.28
C ASP A 122 -0.37 -10.65 16.48
N PRO A 123 0.44 -11.22 17.38
CA PRO A 123 1.80 -10.72 17.64
C PRO A 123 2.78 -10.98 16.49
N ARG A 124 2.44 -11.86 15.54
CA ARG A 124 3.29 -12.17 14.36
C ARG A 124 3.23 -11.05 13.32
N VAL A 125 2.13 -10.31 13.24
CA VAL A 125 1.99 -9.17 12.33
C VAL A 125 2.82 -8.00 12.86
N GLN A 126 3.84 -7.59 12.12
CA GLN A 126 4.78 -6.53 12.52
C GLN A 126 4.36 -5.14 12.04
N ALA A 127 3.62 -5.06 10.93
CA ALA A 127 3.14 -3.80 10.37
C ALA A 127 1.73 -3.93 9.76
N VAL A 128 0.97 -2.83 9.83
CA VAL A 128 -0.39 -2.73 9.31
C VAL A 128 -0.50 -1.48 8.42
N SER A 129 -0.96 -1.67 7.20
CA SER A 129 -1.33 -0.59 6.27
C SER A 129 -2.85 -0.55 6.11
N PHE A 130 -3.45 0.61 6.36
CA PHE A 130 -4.88 0.83 6.29
C PHE A 130 -5.20 2.01 5.38
N VAL A 131 -6.22 1.85 4.56
CA VAL A 131 -6.87 2.95 3.83
C VAL A 131 -8.38 2.80 3.98
N GLY A 132 -9.07 3.87 4.40
CA GLY A 132 -10.52 3.85 4.56
C GLY A 132 -11.06 5.13 5.22
N SER A 133 -12.15 4.98 5.98
CA SER A 133 -12.76 6.12 6.66
C SER A 133 -11.94 6.58 7.87
N THR A 134 -12.01 7.86 8.22
CA THR A 134 -11.27 8.46 9.33
C THR A 134 -11.52 7.78 10.68
N PRO A 135 -12.78 7.46 11.08
CA PRO A 135 -13.01 6.79 12.36
C PRO A 135 -12.35 5.41 12.44
N ILE A 136 -12.29 4.67 11.33
CA ILE A 136 -11.65 3.36 11.29
C ILE A 136 -10.13 3.49 11.21
N ALA A 137 -9.61 4.52 10.49
CA ALA A 137 -8.19 4.83 10.48
C ALA A 137 -7.65 5.11 11.89
N GLU A 138 -8.35 5.95 12.66
CA GLU A 138 -8.03 6.25 14.05
C GLU A 138 -8.05 4.99 14.93
N TYR A 139 -9.07 4.15 14.76
CA TYR A 139 -9.18 2.87 15.46
C TYR A 139 -7.98 1.94 15.17
N VAL A 140 -7.70 1.70 13.88
CA VAL A 140 -6.60 0.82 13.44
C VAL A 140 -5.25 1.37 13.92
N TYR A 141 -5.04 2.68 13.80
CA TYR A 141 -3.82 3.34 14.27
C TYR A 141 -3.63 3.18 15.78
N ALA A 142 -4.62 3.56 16.58
CA ALA A 142 -4.53 3.49 18.03
C ALA A 142 -4.34 2.05 18.52
N ARG A 143 -5.13 1.10 18.00
CA ARG A 143 -5.08 -0.31 18.43
C ARG A 143 -3.80 -1.01 17.97
N GLY A 144 -3.36 -0.80 16.73
CA GLY A 144 -2.14 -1.41 16.21
C GLY A 144 -0.90 -0.89 16.94
N CYS A 145 -0.81 0.43 17.15
CA CYS A 145 0.31 1.04 17.91
C CYS A 145 0.32 0.58 19.38
N ALA A 146 -0.85 0.43 20.02
CA ALA A 146 -0.94 -0.12 21.37
C ALA A 146 -0.42 -1.57 21.49
N GLN A 147 -0.36 -2.30 20.37
CA GLN A 147 0.22 -3.66 20.27
C GLN A 147 1.68 -3.66 19.79
N GLY A 148 2.33 -2.48 19.72
CA GLY A 148 3.72 -2.34 19.28
C GLY A 148 3.96 -2.48 17.78
N LYS A 149 2.88 -2.53 16.97
CA LYS A 149 2.98 -2.67 15.50
C LYS A 149 3.29 -1.30 14.86
N ARG A 150 3.99 -1.31 13.72
CA ARG A 150 4.07 -0.11 12.85
C ARG A 150 2.74 0.06 12.12
N VAL A 151 2.13 1.24 12.19
CA VAL A 151 0.84 1.49 11.52
C VAL A 151 0.91 2.70 10.62
N GLN A 152 0.50 2.50 9.37
CA GLN A 152 0.18 3.55 8.42
C GLN A 152 -1.34 3.51 8.18
N ALA A 153 -2.05 4.62 8.44
CA ALA A 153 -3.50 4.68 8.28
C ALA A 153 -3.92 5.96 7.52
N LEU A 154 -4.50 5.82 6.32
CA LEU A 154 -5.13 6.92 5.58
C LEU A 154 -6.62 6.94 5.87
N GLY A 155 -7.07 8.01 6.52
CA GLY A 155 -8.48 8.33 6.71
C GLY A 155 -9.08 9.12 5.55
N GLY A 156 -10.38 9.40 5.64
CA GLY A 156 -11.04 10.32 4.72
C GLY A 156 -10.59 11.76 4.93
N ALA A 157 -10.60 12.54 3.85
CA ALA A 157 -10.19 13.94 3.85
C ALA A 157 -11.13 14.79 2.98
N LYS A 158 -11.00 16.12 3.07
CA LYS A 158 -11.68 17.08 2.21
C LYS A 158 -10.64 17.89 1.43
N ASN A 159 -10.54 17.62 0.14
CA ASN A 159 -9.66 18.37 -0.75
C ASN A 159 -10.33 19.72 -1.09
N HIS A 160 -9.56 20.80 -0.97
CA HIS A 160 -10.03 22.16 -1.29
C HIS A 160 -9.30 22.65 -2.55
N ALA A 161 -10.04 23.25 -3.49
CA ALA A 161 -9.49 23.95 -4.64
C ALA A 161 -9.81 25.44 -4.50
N VAL A 162 -8.79 26.30 -4.48
CA VAL A 162 -8.95 27.75 -4.40
C VAL A 162 -8.82 28.33 -5.80
N VAL A 163 -9.85 29.04 -6.25
CA VAL A 163 -9.89 29.71 -7.56
C VAL A 163 -9.62 31.20 -7.32
N MET A 164 -8.45 31.66 -7.77
CA MET A 164 -8.04 33.05 -7.66
C MET A 164 -8.63 33.90 -8.79
N PRO A 165 -8.70 35.24 -8.67
CA PRO A 165 -9.26 36.10 -9.72
C PRO A 165 -8.57 35.98 -11.09
N ASP A 166 -7.31 35.55 -11.13
CA ASP A 166 -6.49 35.33 -12.33
C ASP A 166 -6.53 33.87 -12.84
N ALA A 167 -7.36 33.02 -12.24
CA ALA A 167 -7.49 31.62 -12.65
C ALA A 167 -8.00 31.50 -14.09
N ASP A 168 -7.35 30.65 -14.87
CA ASP A 168 -7.75 30.30 -16.23
C ASP A 168 -8.98 29.36 -16.18
N LEU A 169 -10.17 29.96 -16.12
CA LEU A 169 -11.44 29.27 -16.20
C LEU A 169 -11.68 28.93 -17.67
N ALA A 170 -11.30 27.72 -18.07
CA ALA A 170 -11.31 27.28 -19.46
C ALA A 170 -12.64 27.61 -20.18
N GLY A 171 -12.56 28.65 -21.03
CA GLY A 171 -13.64 29.24 -21.81
C GLY A 171 -13.19 30.51 -22.57
N ASP A 172 -12.28 31.32 -22.01
CA ASP A 172 -11.93 32.63 -22.60
C ASP A 172 -10.75 32.63 -23.59
N ARG A 173 -9.87 31.62 -23.57
CA ARG A 173 -8.66 31.61 -24.44
C ARG A 173 -8.85 31.00 -25.84
N ALA A 174 -10.03 30.51 -26.17
CA ALA A 174 -10.31 29.95 -27.50
C ALA A 174 -10.68 31.01 -28.57
N LEU A 175 -10.90 32.28 -28.20
CA LEU A 175 -11.39 33.32 -29.12
C LEU A 175 -10.44 34.51 -29.35
N ALA A 176 -9.29 34.58 -28.67
CA ALA A 176 -8.40 35.75 -28.78
C ALA A 176 -7.25 35.62 -29.81
N HIS A 177 -7.09 34.46 -30.47
CA HIS A 177 -6.01 34.23 -31.44
C HIS A 177 -6.45 33.49 -32.72
N ARG A 178 -7.66 33.74 -33.23
CA ARG A 178 -8.05 33.42 -34.61
C ARG A 178 -8.45 34.67 -35.37
#